data_AF-A0AA49GI95-F1
#
_entry.id   AF-A0AA49GI95-F1
#
_cell.length_a   1.000
_cell.length_b   1.000
_cell.length_c   1.000
_cell.angle_alpha   90.00
_cell.angle_beta   90.00
_cell.angle_gamma   90.00
#
_symmetry.space_group_name_H-M   'P 1'
#
loop_
_entity.id
_entity.type
_entity.pdbx_description
1 polymer ?
#
loop_
_entity_poly.entity_id
_entity_poly.type
_entity_poly.pdbx_seq_one_letter_code
_entity_poly.pdbx_strand_id
1 'polypeptide(L)'
;MDQMNSEPQQMSMERNIEEMYHNSLEWQSEVSLWKQELKFFQKMLDTYTAKCLSVEQKQQLSHFQNLLIYYNGELLDQFKQQSRRHAKYLAHHMEENTPFNLDEYQQKFGGMSSHLSAFASEYRRYKKDFFSLMEELIDQSLAEQNKMEPADADCPPEM
;
A
#
# COMPACT_ATOMS: atom_id res chain seq x y z
N MET A 1 -14.86 -56.68 12.35
CA MET A 1 -14.48 -55.97 11.12
C MET A 1 -15.02 -54.57 11.30
N ASP A 2 -14.24 -53.67 11.87
CA ASP A 2 -14.64 -52.27 12.08
C ASP A 2 -13.41 -51.39 11.90
N GLN A 3 -13.11 -51.08 10.65
CA GLN A 3 -12.23 -49.99 10.25
C GLN A 3 -12.78 -49.47 8.93
N MET A 4 -13.44 -48.31 8.96
CA MET A 4 -13.63 -47.39 7.84
C MET A 4 -14.66 -46.33 8.28
N ASN A 5 -14.22 -45.30 9.02
CA ASN A 5 -14.92 -44.00 9.01
C ASN A 5 -14.13 -42.88 9.69
N SER A 6 -13.06 -42.36 9.04
CA SER A 6 -12.39 -41.12 9.52
C SER A 6 -11.86 -40.20 8.42
N GLU A 7 -12.20 -40.37 7.15
CA GLU A 7 -11.57 -39.63 6.03
C GLU A 7 -12.25 -38.33 5.50
N PRO A 8 -13.47 -37.88 5.87
CA PRO A 8 -14.02 -36.65 5.27
C PRO A 8 -13.45 -35.33 5.83
N GLN A 9 -12.93 -35.31 7.06
CA GLN A 9 -12.59 -34.05 7.74
C GLN A 9 -11.20 -33.51 7.38
N GLN A 10 -10.22 -34.38 7.09
CA GLN A 10 -8.86 -33.95 6.73
C GLN A 10 -8.81 -33.24 5.37
N MET A 11 -9.50 -33.75 4.34
CA MET A 11 -9.52 -33.13 3.01
C MET A 11 -10.11 -31.71 3.02
N SER A 12 -11.01 -31.38 3.95
CA SER A 12 -11.57 -30.03 4.04
C SER A 12 -10.60 -29.02 4.68
N MET A 13 -9.66 -29.46 5.51
CA MET A 13 -8.66 -28.59 6.14
C MET A 13 -7.46 -28.35 5.23
N GLU A 14 -7.00 -29.35 4.50
CA GLU A 14 -5.87 -29.21 3.55
C GLU A 14 -6.17 -28.16 2.47
N ARG A 15 -7.36 -28.22 1.86
CA ARG A 15 -7.81 -27.21 0.89
C ARG A 15 -7.86 -25.80 1.50
N ASN A 16 -8.10 -25.68 2.81
CA ASN A 16 -8.13 -24.40 3.52
C ASN A 16 -6.72 -23.81 3.69
N ILE A 17 -5.72 -24.65 4.00
CA ILE A 17 -4.33 -24.21 4.20
C ILE A 17 -3.71 -23.71 2.90
N GLU A 18 -3.97 -24.37 1.78
CA GLU A 18 -3.50 -23.94 0.45
C GLU A 18 -4.02 -22.54 0.08
N GLU A 19 -5.31 -22.30 0.31
CA GLU A 19 -5.95 -20.99 0.07
C GLU A 19 -5.33 -19.91 0.96
N MET A 20 -5.15 -20.20 2.26
CA MET A 20 -4.51 -19.27 3.20
C MET A 20 -3.05 -18.97 2.80
N TYR A 21 -2.33 -19.95 2.27
CA TYR A 21 -0.98 -19.77 1.78
C TYR A 21 -0.98 -18.86 0.55
N HIS A 22 -1.89 -19.09 -0.39
CA HIS A 22 -2.05 -18.23 -1.55
C HIS A 22 -2.35 -16.78 -1.16
N ASN A 23 -3.32 -16.56 -0.27
CA ASN A 23 -3.64 -15.24 0.28
C ASN A 23 -2.40 -14.56 0.89
N SER A 24 -1.52 -15.32 1.53
CA SER A 24 -0.26 -14.79 2.09
C SER A 24 0.70 -14.28 1.03
N LEU A 25 0.74 -14.93 -0.14
CA LEU A 25 1.56 -14.51 -1.28
C LEU A 25 0.96 -13.27 -1.97
N GLU A 26 -0.37 -13.21 -2.07
CA GLU A 26 -1.09 -12.03 -2.54
C GLU A 26 -0.78 -10.83 -1.65
N TRP A 27 -0.91 -10.96 -0.33
CA TRP A 27 -0.57 -9.89 0.61
C TRP A 27 0.88 -9.43 0.50
N GLN A 28 1.84 -10.34 0.27
CA GLN A 28 3.23 -9.96 0.03
C GLN A 28 3.39 -9.13 -1.25
N SER A 29 2.63 -9.46 -2.28
CA SER A 29 2.62 -8.74 -3.55
C SER A 29 1.98 -7.35 -3.39
N GLU A 30 0.85 -7.25 -2.69
CA GLU A 30 0.19 -5.98 -2.37
C GLU A 30 1.10 -5.05 -1.56
N VAL A 31 1.72 -5.55 -0.49
CA VAL A 31 2.66 -4.76 0.32
C VAL A 31 3.84 -4.27 -0.52
N SER A 32 4.31 -5.09 -1.45
CA SER A 32 5.39 -4.71 -2.38
C SER A 32 4.93 -3.63 -3.36
N LEU A 33 3.70 -3.72 -3.87
CA LEU A 33 3.08 -2.70 -4.72
C LEU A 33 2.93 -1.37 -3.97
N TRP A 34 2.35 -1.39 -2.77
CA TRP A 34 2.22 -0.19 -1.94
C TRP A 34 3.57 0.47 -1.69
N LYS A 35 4.62 -0.30 -1.41
CA LYS A 35 5.98 0.24 -1.24
C LYS A 35 6.53 0.92 -2.49
N GLN A 36 6.20 0.41 -3.69
CA GLN A 36 6.59 1.07 -4.94
C GLN A 36 5.80 2.36 -5.17
N GLU A 37 4.50 2.33 -4.92
CA GLU A 37 3.63 3.50 -5.02
C GLU A 37 4.06 4.62 -4.06
N LEU A 38 4.41 4.31 -2.80
CA LEU A 38 4.94 5.31 -1.87
C LEU A 38 6.22 5.98 -2.38
N LYS A 39 7.11 5.24 -3.04
CA LYS A 39 8.31 5.82 -3.66
C LYS A 39 7.94 6.74 -4.82
N PHE A 40 6.91 6.40 -5.59
CA PHE A 40 6.39 7.27 -6.63
C PHE A 40 5.79 8.55 -6.03
N PHE A 41 5.00 8.44 -4.95
CA PHE A 41 4.45 9.60 -4.25
C PHE A 41 5.54 10.51 -3.67
N GLN A 42 6.60 9.94 -3.10
CA GLN A 42 7.75 10.73 -2.65
C GLN A 42 8.36 11.57 -3.78
N LYS A 43 8.62 10.95 -4.94
CA LYS A 43 9.16 11.65 -6.12
C LYS A 43 8.24 12.76 -6.62
N MET A 44 6.93 12.53 -6.59
CA MET A 44 5.93 13.54 -6.92
C MET A 44 6.00 14.71 -5.91
N LEU A 45 6.00 14.44 -4.61
CA LEU A 45 6.13 15.50 -3.60
C LEU A 45 7.42 16.29 -3.80
N ASP A 46 8.56 15.63 -3.98
CA ASP A 46 9.86 16.29 -4.17
C ASP A 46 9.82 17.25 -5.39
N THR A 47 9.12 16.87 -6.45
CA THR A 47 8.98 17.66 -7.69
C THR A 47 8.12 18.91 -7.49
N TYR A 48 7.06 18.83 -6.68
CA TYR A 48 6.10 19.93 -6.51
C TYR A 48 6.29 20.72 -5.21
N THR A 49 7.11 20.24 -4.27
CA THR A 49 7.41 20.95 -3.00
C THR A 49 7.94 22.37 -3.27
N ALA A 50 8.83 22.51 -4.26
CA ALA A 50 9.40 23.80 -4.63
C ALA A 50 8.38 24.77 -5.26
N LYS A 51 7.28 24.23 -5.81
CA LYS A 51 6.21 25.01 -6.46
C LYS A 51 5.10 25.40 -5.49
N CYS A 52 5.20 25.01 -4.21
CA CYS A 52 4.16 25.31 -3.22
C CYS A 52 4.32 26.72 -2.68
N LEU A 53 3.34 27.56 -2.97
CA LEU A 53 3.39 28.98 -2.64
C LEU A 53 2.59 29.30 -1.38
N SER A 54 1.48 28.60 -1.15
CA SER A 54 0.61 28.86 0.00
C SER A 54 1.08 28.14 1.27
N VAL A 55 0.77 28.73 2.43
CA VAL A 55 1.05 28.11 3.73
C VAL A 55 0.22 26.83 3.92
N GLU A 56 -1.03 26.82 3.45
CA GLU A 56 -1.93 25.68 3.54
C GLU A 56 -1.40 24.47 2.75
N GLN A 57 -0.91 24.69 1.53
CA GLN A 57 -0.29 23.64 0.72
C GLN A 57 0.93 23.05 1.39
N LYS A 58 1.78 23.89 2.00
CA LYS A 58 2.96 23.42 2.73
C LYS A 58 2.56 22.57 3.94
N GLN A 59 1.48 22.92 4.63
CA GLN A 59 0.95 22.11 5.73
C GLN A 59 0.42 20.76 5.25
N GLN A 60 -0.35 20.75 4.16
CA GLN A 60 -0.86 19.51 3.56
C GLN A 60 0.28 18.62 3.06
N LEU A 61 1.28 19.18 2.37
CA LEU A 61 2.48 18.45 1.94
C LEU A 61 3.24 17.86 3.13
N SER A 62 3.44 18.65 4.19
CA SER A 62 4.09 18.16 5.41
C SER A 62 3.30 17.01 6.03
N HIS A 63 1.97 17.06 6.00
CA HIS A 63 1.13 15.97 6.46
C HIS A 63 1.34 14.69 5.63
N PHE A 64 1.31 14.78 4.30
CA PHE A 64 1.59 13.65 3.41
C PHE A 64 3.01 13.09 3.59
N GLN A 65 4.01 13.96 3.77
CA GLN A 65 5.39 13.57 4.01
C GLN A 65 5.54 12.77 5.31
N ASN A 66 4.86 13.19 6.38
CA ASN A 66 4.86 12.45 7.65
C ASN A 66 4.19 11.07 7.51
N LEU A 67 3.08 10.99 6.78
CA LEU A 67 2.40 9.72 6.52
C LEU A 67 3.25 8.78 5.66
N LEU A 68 3.97 9.29 4.66
CA LEU A 68 4.91 8.51 3.86
C LEU A 68 6.00 7.89 4.71
N ILE A 69 6.60 8.67 5.61
CA ILE A 69 7.63 8.19 6.53
C ILE A 69 7.07 7.09 7.41
N TYR A 70 5.90 7.28 8.00
CA TYR A 70 5.23 6.28 8.84
C TYR A 70 4.95 4.97 8.09
N TYR A 71 4.31 5.04 6.92
CA TYR A 71 3.96 3.86 6.15
C TYR A 71 5.21 3.11 5.65
N ASN A 72 6.20 3.83 5.12
CA ASN A 72 7.37 3.21 4.50
C ASN A 72 8.42 2.75 5.53
N GLY A 73 8.54 3.46 6.66
CA GLY A 73 9.55 3.19 7.68
C GLY A 73 9.16 2.11 8.69
N GLU A 74 7.87 1.90 8.89
CA GLU A 74 7.39 1.00 9.95
C GLU A 74 6.32 0.03 9.45
N LEU A 75 5.17 0.55 9.02
CA LEU A 75 3.97 -0.27 8.86
C LEU A 75 4.07 -1.30 7.73
N LEU A 76 4.55 -0.90 6.54
CA LEU A 76 4.70 -1.83 5.41
C LEU A 76 5.77 -2.88 5.66
N ASP A 77 6.83 -2.54 6.39
CA ASP A 77 7.88 -3.51 6.72
C ASP A 77 7.40 -4.52 7.77
N GLN A 78 6.55 -4.10 8.72
CA GLN A 78 5.86 -5.01 9.63
C GLN A 78 4.94 -5.97 8.88
N PHE A 79 4.08 -5.48 7.97
CA PHE A 79 3.20 -6.34 7.19
C PHE A 79 3.96 -7.31 6.28
N LYS A 80 5.07 -6.86 5.69
CA LYS A 80 5.96 -7.72 4.90
C LYS A 80 6.54 -8.86 5.75
N GLN A 81 6.98 -8.57 6.97
CA GLN A 81 7.52 -9.59 7.85
C GLN A 81 6.43 -10.56 8.34
N GLN A 82 5.26 -10.05 8.72
CA GLN A 82 4.14 -10.86 9.17
C GLN A 82 3.65 -11.81 8.05
N SER A 83 3.46 -11.30 6.84
CA SER A 83 3.03 -12.10 5.68
C SER A 83 4.04 -13.17 5.27
N ARG A 84 5.34 -12.88 5.35
CA ARG A 84 6.39 -13.88 5.15
C ARG A 84 6.38 -14.96 6.22
N ARG A 85 6.21 -14.59 7.50
CA ARG A 85 6.13 -15.56 8.61
C ARG A 85 4.90 -16.45 8.47
N HIS A 86 3.76 -15.86 8.08
CA HIS A 86 2.52 -16.58 7.84
C HIS A 86 2.66 -17.57 6.67
N ALA A 87 3.18 -17.12 5.52
CA ALA A 87 3.44 -18.00 4.38
C ALA A 87 4.40 -19.15 4.74
N LYS A 88 5.49 -18.85 5.46
CA LYS A 88 6.45 -19.88 5.90
C LYS A 88 5.81 -20.89 6.86
N TYR A 89 4.97 -20.43 7.78
CA TYR A 89 4.25 -21.29 8.70
C TYR A 89 3.34 -22.26 7.96
N LEU A 90 2.54 -21.76 7.01
CA LEU A 90 1.63 -22.60 6.23
C LEU A 90 2.39 -23.57 5.32
N ALA A 91 3.47 -23.13 4.65
CA ALA A 91 4.30 -23.99 3.82
C ALA A 91 4.90 -25.17 4.62
N HIS A 92 5.39 -24.91 5.84
CA HIS A 92 5.91 -25.95 6.72
C HIS A 92 4.85 -27.00 7.08
N HIS A 93 3.62 -26.58 7.36
CA HIS A 93 2.51 -27.52 7.63
C HIS A 93 2.10 -28.33 6.39
N MET A 94 2.18 -27.73 5.19
CA MET A 94 1.93 -28.42 3.93
C MET A 94 3.02 -29.44 3.59
N GLU A 95 4.29 -29.12 3.86
CA GLU A 95 5.44 -29.98 3.53
C GLU A 95 5.61 -31.15 4.51
N GLU A 96 5.45 -30.90 5.81
CA GLU A 96 5.76 -31.90 6.86
C GLU A 96 4.56 -32.79 7.24
N ASN A 97 3.38 -32.57 6.64
CA ASN A 97 2.12 -33.23 7.02
C ASN A 97 1.87 -33.19 8.54
N THR A 98 2.30 -32.11 9.19
CA THR A 98 2.13 -31.94 10.63
C THR A 98 0.68 -31.60 10.95
N PRO A 99 0.11 -32.12 12.05
CA PRO A 99 -1.25 -31.78 12.45
C PRO A 99 -1.43 -30.27 12.57
N PHE A 100 -2.39 -29.72 11.83
CA PHE A 100 -2.69 -28.30 11.87
C PHE A 100 -3.51 -27.97 13.12
N ASN A 101 -2.96 -27.15 14.01
CA ASN A 101 -3.66 -26.66 15.19
C ASN A 101 -4.30 -25.30 14.90
N LEU A 102 -5.64 -25.29 14.79
CA LEU A 102 -6.41 -24.09 14.48
C LEU A 102 -6.34 -23.05 15.60
N ASP A 103 -6.33 -23.46 16.87
CA ASP A 103 -6.28 -22.52 18.01
C ASP A 103 -4.92 -21.80 18.05
N GLU A 104 -3.83 -22.54 17.83
CA GLU A 104 -2.48 -21.98 17.72
C GLU A 104 -2.36 -21.04 16.51
N TYR A 105 -2.95 -21.44 15.38
CA TYR A 105 -3.01 -20.61 14.19
C TYR A 105 -3.74 -19.29 14.46
N GLN A 106 -4.93 -19.34 15.04
CA GLN A 106 -5.74 -18.15 15.35
C GLN A 106 -5.02 -17.24 16.35
N GLN A 107 -4.34 -17.80 17.35
CA GLN A 107 -3.56 -17.03 18.30
C GLN A 107 -2.41 -16.27 17.63
N LYS A 108 -1.74 -16.88 16.64
CA LYS A 108 -0.60 -16.28 15.94
C LYS A 108 -1.00 -15.31 14.83
N PHE A 109 -2.08 -15.61 14.10
CA PHE A 109 -2.40 -14.95 12.82
C PHE A 109 -3.85 -14.44 12.70
N GLY A 110 -4.73 -14.67 13.68
CA GLY A 110 -6.16 -14.39 13.59
C GLY A 110 -6.54 -12.93 13.31
N GLY A 111 -5.66 -11.96 13.60
CA GLY A 111 -5.88 -10.54 13.31
C GLY A 111 -5.27 -10.05 11.98
N MET A 112 -4.45 -10.86 11.32
CA MET A 112 -3.60 -10.38 10.23
C MET A 112 -4.40 -9.90 9.01
N SER A 113 -5.39 -10.68 8.58
CA SER A 113 -6.26 -10.33 7.45
C SER A 113 -7.05 -9.04 7.72
N SER A 114 -7.55 -8.88 8.95
CA SER A 114 -8.27 -7.68 9.37
C SER A 114 -7.37 -6.44 9.34
N HIS A 115 -6.15 -6.53 9.88
CA HIS A 115 -5.19 -5.42 9.87
C HIS A 115 -4.78 -5.01 8.45
N LEU A 116 -4.50 -5.98 7.58
CA LEU A 116 -4.17 -5.69 6.18
C LEU A 116 -5.34 -5.05 5.43
N SER A 117 -6.56 -5.55 5.65
CA SER A 117 -7.77 -5.00 5.01
C SER A 117 -8.09 -3.59 5.49
N ALA A 118 -7.91 -3.33 6.79
CA ALA A 118 -8.05 -1.99 7.36
C ALA A 118 -7.02 -1.03 6.74
N PHE A 119 -5.75 -1.44 6.71
CA PHE A 119 -4.70 -0.65 6.08
C PHE A 119 -4.97 -0.40 4.59
N ALA A 120 -5.35 -1.42 3.82
CA ALA A 120 -5.68 -1.28 2.40
C ALA A 120 -6.81 -0.26 2.15
N SER A 121 -7.73 -0.12 3.10
CA SER A 121 -8.84 0.84 3.03
C SER A 121 -8.38 2.25 3.35
N GLU A 122 -7.59 2.41 4.42
CA GLU A 122 -6.96 3.69 4.78
C GLU A 122 -6.01 4.19 3.67
N TYR A 123 -5.22 3.28 3.12
CA TYR A 123 -4.28 3.56 2.05
C TYR A 123 -4.98 4.00 0.76
N ARG A 124 -6.15 3.42 0.43
CA ARG A 124 -6.98 3.88 -0.68
C ARG A 124 -7.48 5.31 -0.49
N ARG A 125 -7.92 5.66 0.73
CA ARG A 125 -8.32 7.04 1.06
C ARG A 125 -7.12 7.99 0.94
N TYR A 126 -5.99 7.62 1.53
CA TYR A 126 -4.73 8.36 1.42
C TYR A 126 -4.35 8.63 -0.04
N LYS A 127 -4.42 7.62 -0.92
CA LYS A 127 -4.14 7.78 -2.36
C LYS A 127 -5.06 8.81 -3.02
N LYS A 128 -6.35 8.73 -2.73
CA LYS A 128 -7.34 9.66 -3.29
C LYS A 128 -7.01 11.09 -2.86
N ASP A 129 -6.81 11.31 -1.57
CA ASP A 129 -6.51 12.64 -1.02
C ASP A 129 -5.19 13.18 -1.58
N PHE A 130 -4.18 12.31 -1.73
CA PHE A 130 -2.91 12.65 -2.35
C PHE A 130 -3.08 13.12 -3.80
N PHE A 131 -3.80 12.36 -4.63
CA PHE A 131 -3.98 12.73 -6.03
C PHE A 131 -4.77 14.03 -6.19
N SER A 132 -5.79 14.26 -5.36
CA SER A 132 -6.52 15.53 -5.36
C SER A 132 -5.60 16.72 -5.05
N LEU A 133 -4.71 16.62 -4.06
CA LEU A 133 -3.71 17.66 -3.80
C LEU A 133 -2.78 17.87 -5.00
N MET A 134 -2.33 16.78 -5.63
CA MET A 134 -1.41 16.88 -6.77
C MET A 134 -2.06 17.54 -7.98
N GLU A 135 -3.34 17.25 -8.25
CA GLU A 135 -4.13 17.91 -9.30
C GLU A 135 -4.21 19.41 -9.04
N GLU A 136 -4.55 19.82 -7.81
CA GLU A 136 -4.59 21.24 -7.44
C GLU A 136 -3.25 21.95 -7.63
N LEU A 137 -2.14 21.31 -7.26
CA LEU A 137 -0.79 21.86 -7.43
C LEU A 137 -0.40 21.99 -8.91
N ILE A 138 -0.79 21.02 -9.73
CA ILE A 138 -0.52 21.04 -11.17
C ILE A 138 -1.28 22.18 -11.83
N ASP A 139 -2.58 22.30 -11.58
CA ASP A 139 -3.44 23.33 -12.17
C ASP A 139 -2.96 24.74 -11.82
N GLN A 140 -2.55 24.95 -10.57
CA GLN A 140 -1.97 26.23 -10.15
C GLN A 140 -0.66 26.53 -10.85
N SER A 141 0.22 25.54 -10.99
CA SER A 141 1.51 25.74 -11.68
C SER A 141 1.35 26.10 -13.15
N LEU A 142 0.31 25.58 -13.82
CA LEU A 142 -0.02 25.93 -15.21
C LEU A 142 -0.60 27.35 -15.31
N ALA A 143 -1.48 27.72 -14.38
CA ALA A 143 -2.06 29.06 -14.34
C ALA A 143 -1.00 30.17 -14.16
N GLU A 144 0.09 29.87 -13.46
CA GLU A 144 1.20 30.82 -13.26
C GLU A 144 2.10 30.96 -14.49
N GLN A 145 2.39 29.85 -15.19
CA GLN A 145 3.16 29.90 -16.43
C GLN A 145 2.47 30.76 -17.50
N ASN A 146 1.15 30.66 -17.61
CA ASN A 146 0.36 31.45 -18.57
C ASN A 146 0.30 32.96 -18.23
N LYS A 147 0.59 33.36 -16.99
CA LYS A 147 0.63 34.79 -16.60
C LYS A 147 1.98 35.46 -16.88
N MET A 148 3.03 34.67 -17.13
CA MET A 148 4.41 35.13 -17.25
C MET A 148 4.87 35.32 -18.70
N GLU A 149 3.98 35.16 -19.68
CA GLU A 149 4.21 35.51 -21.09
C GLU A 149 3.64 36.91 -21.36
N PRO A 150 4.39 38.01 -21.12
CA PRO A 150 3.94 39.34 -21.45
C PRO A 150 3.93 39.52 -22.97
N ALA A 151 2.96 40.30 -23.42
CA ALA A 151 2.73 40.73 -24.80
C ALA A 151 3.88 41.62 -25.34
N ASP A 152 5.09 41.06 -25.49
CA ASP A 152 6.15 41.64 -26.33
C ASP A 152 5.80 41.38 -27.80
N ALA A 153 4.72 42.00 -28.27
CA ALA A 153 4.31 42.01 -29.67
C ALA A 153 3.87 43.42 -30.10
N ASP A 154 4.54 44.45 -29.59
CA ASP A 154 4.43 45.81 -30.14
C ASP A 154 5.84 46.39 -30.34
N CYS A 155 6.59 45.75 -31.23
CA CYS A 155 7.78 46.34 -31.82
C CYS A 155 7.31 47.15 -33.05
N PRO A 156 7.33 48.49 -33.03
CA PRO A 156 6.90 49.27 -34.17
C PRO A 156 7.89 49.09 -35.33
N PRO A 157 7.41 49.11 -36.58
CA PRO A 157 8.28 48.96 -37.75
C PRO A 157 9.23 50.15 -37.85
N GLU A 158 10.54 49.89 -37.92
CA GLU A 158 11.54 50.90 -38.27
C GLU A 158 11.20 51.48 -39.66
N MET A 159 11.03 52.81 -39.69
CA MET A 159 10.82 53.60 -40.91
C MET A 159 12.13 53.85 -41.66
#